data_AF-A0A956J7T1-F1
#
_entry.id   AF-A0A956J7T1-F1
#
_cell.length_a   1.000
_cell.length_b   1.000
_cell.length_c   1.000
_cell.angle_alpha   90.00
_cell.angle_beta   90.00
_cell.angle_gamma   90.00
#
_symmetry.space_group_name_H-M   'P 1'
#
loop_
_entity.id
_entity.type
_entity.pdbx_description
1 polymer ?
#
loop_
_entity_poly.entity_id
_entity_poly.type
_entity_poly.pdbx_seq_one_letter_code
_entity_poly.pdbx_strand_id
1 'polypeptide(L)'
;SQGVCLPAGSAGHLEDCTGLYSDTSTGCAAGHVCAAAPGESPLCYQTCDFWVSGGCPSTENCALGGFCQQGTADPANLEFQCASDAQVGDPCGELSGGQQGGFWAGVCAPVDSALYCVQFCRLTEDDCFTGTCQDTLGLGDEGVGGCF
;
A
#
# COMPACT_ATOMS: atom_id res chain seq x y z
N SER A 1 -19.14 8.91 -3.92
CA SER A 1 -18.09 8.16 -4.60
C SER A 1 -17.10 9.14 -5.20
N GLN A 2 -15.96 9.35 -4.54
CA GLN A 2 -14.81 9.95 -5.21
C GLN A 2 -14.12 8.80 -5.92
N GLY A 3 -14.48 8.58 -7.18
CA GLY A 3 -13.81 7.61 -8.05
C GLY A 3 -12.77 8.34 -8.87
N VAL A 4 -11.58 7.74 -9.02
CA VAL A 4 -10.61 8.23 -10.00
C VAL A 4 -11.11 7.82 -11.39
N CYS A 5 -11.51 8.79 -12.20
CA CYS A 5 -11.82 8.55 -13.62
C CYS A 5 -10.50 8.50 -14.39
N LEU A 6 -9.97 7.29 -14.62
CA LEU A 6 -8.81 7.10 -15.49
C LEU A 6 -9.26 6.74 -16.90
N PRO A 7 -8.60 7.28 -17.95
CA PRO A 7 -8.79 6.81 -19.31
C PRO A 7 -8.48 5.31 -19.42
N ALA A 8 -9.45 4.53 -19.90
CA ALA A 8 -9.28 3.10 -20.12
C ALA A 8 -8.48 2.87 -21.42
N GLY A 9 -7.42 2.06 -21.33
CA GLY A 9 -6.63 1.61 -22.48
C GLY A 9 -6.23 0.14 -22.36
N SER A 10 -5.19 -0.27 -23.08
CA SER A 10 -4.72 -1.67 -23.10
C SER A 10 -3.43 -1.92 -22.32
N ALA A 11 -2.86 -0.89 -21.69
CA ALA A 11 -1.57 -0.99 -21.02
C ALA A 11 -1.67 -1.90 -19.78
N GLY A 12 -0.83 -2.94 -19.76
CA GLY A 12 -0.73 -3.90 -18.67
C GLY A 12 0.15 -3.40 -17.51
N HIS A 13 0.32 -4.24 -16.50
CA HIS A 13 1.16 -3.95 -15.34
C HIS A 13 2.61 -3.59 -15.75
N LEU A 14 3.13 -2.49 -15.17
CA LEU A 14 4.42 -1.85 -15.44
C LEU A 14 4.58 -1.27 -16.86
N GLU A 15 3.53 -1.19 -17.65
CA GLU A 15 3.54 -0.48 -18.94
C GLU A 15 3.30 1.03 -18.74
N ASP A 16 3.89 1.83 -19.63
CA ASP A 16 3.84 3.30 -19.60
C ASP A 16 2.42 3.84 -19.81
N CYS A 17 2.01 4.79 -18.98
CA CYS A 17 0.71 5.47 -19.08
C CYS A 17 0.82 7.01 -19.12
N THR A 18 1.98 7.54 -19.52
CA THR A 18 2.27 8.98 -19.61
C THR A 18 1.35 9.71 -20.61
N GLY A 19 0.87 8.99 -21.64
CA GLY A 19 0.02 9.54 -22.70
C GLY A 19 -1.44 9.79 -22.32
N LEU A 20 -1.87 9.42 -21.11
CA LEU A 20 -3.27 9.43 -20.67
C LEU A 20 -4.01 10.76 -20.85
N TYR A 21 -3.30 11.89 -20.76
CA TYR A 21 -3.92 13.22 -20.90
C TYR A 21 -4.24 13.58 -22.37
N SER A 22 -3.70 12.85 -23.33
CA SER A 22 -3.80 13.14 -24.76
C SER A 22 -4.28 11.97 -25.63
N ASP A 23 -4.18 10.73 -25.15
CA ASP A 23 -4.50 9.52 -25.91
C ASP A 23 -5.02 8.39 -25.01
N THR A 24 -6.28 8.02 -25.18
CA THR A 24 -6.94 6.95 -24.42
C THR A 24 -6.43 5.54 -24.77
N SER A 25 -5.72 5.36 -25.89
CA SER A 25 -5.10 4.07 -26.23
C SER A 25 -3.89 3.74 -25.35
N THR A 26 -3.29 4.75 -24.70
CA THR A 26 -2.16 4.60 -23.76
C THR A 26 -2.60 4.44 -22.31
N GLY A 27 -3.91 4.26 -22.07
CA GLY A 27 -4.42 4.06 -20.72
C GLY A 27 -4.26 2.65 -20.18
N CYS A 28 -4.42 2.54 -18.87
CA CYS A 28 -4.29 1.25 -18.19
C CYS A 28 -5.49 0.34 -18.50
N ALA A 29 -5.21 -0.95 -18.60
CA ALA A 29 -6.22 -1.98 -18.69
C ALA A 29 -7.09 -2.00 -17.43
N ALA A 30 -8.30 -2.57 -17.53
CA ALA A 30 -9.17 -2.75 -16.37
C ALA A 30 -8.44 -3.49 -15.23
N GLY A 31 -8.63 -3.04 -13.99
CA GLY A 31 -7.90 -3.56 -12.82
C GLY A 31 -6.50 -2.99 -12.64
N HIS A 32 -6.15 -1.90 -13.33
CA HIS A 32 -4.89 -1.20 -13.16
C HIS A 32 -5.11 0.31 -12.97
N VAL A 33 -4.16 0.95 -12.28
CA VAL A 33 -4.13 2.39 -12.00
C VAL A 33 -2.83 2.99 -12.51
N CYS A 34 -2.89 4.17 -13.12
CA CYS A 34 -1.69 4.89 -13.53
C CYS A 34 -1.16 5.72 -12.35
N ALA A 35 0.05 5.41 -11.89
CA ALA A 35 0.70 6.11 -10.80
C ALA A 35 2.18 6.35 -11.09
N ALA A 36 2.79 7.30 -10.40
CA ALA A 36 4.22 7.57 -10.47
C ALA A 36 4.75 7.90 -9.08
N ALA A 37 5.92 7.38 -8.74
CA ALA A 37 6.68 7.93 -7.62
C ALA A 37 7.21 9.33 -7.99
N PRO A 38 7.52 10.21 -7.01
CA PRO A 38 8.09 11.52 -7.29
C PRO A 38 9.37 11.42 -8.14
N GLY A 39 9.32 11.99 -9.35
CA GLY A 39 10.46 12.00 -10.28
C GLY A 39 10.55 10.79 -11.23
N GLU A 40 9.58 9.87 -11.19
CA GLU A 40 9.51 8.74 -12.10
C GLU A 40 8.44 8.92 -13.19
N SER A 41 8.59 8.18 -14.29
CA SER A 41 7.54 8.10 -15.32
C SER A 41 6.35 7.31 -14.79
N PRO A 42 5.11 7.72 -15.12
CA PRO A 42 3.93 7.01 -14.68
C PRO A 42 3.78 5.66 -15.38
N LEU A 43 3.52 4.63 -14.58
CA LEU A 43 3.30 3.25 -15.01
C LEU A 43 1.93 2.75 -14.53
N CYS A 44 1.40 1.75 -15.22
CA CYS A 44 0.20 1.05 -14.79
C CYS A 44 0.52 0.04 -13.69
N TYR A 45 -0.03 0.21 -12.49
CA TYR A 45 0.08 -0.73 -11.38
C TYR A 45 -1.21 -1.55 -11.25
N GLN A 46 -1.09 -2.84 -10.99
CA GLN A 46 -2.27 -3.68 -10.75
C GLN A 46 -2.94 -3.23 -9.45
N THR A 47 -4.25 -3.06 -9.46
CA THR A 47 -5.00 -2.76 -8.23
C THR A 47 -5.17 -4.01 -7.38
N CYS A 48 -5.19 -3.84 -6.06
CA CYS A 48 -5.40 -4.92 -5.09
C CYS A 48 -6.33 -4.45 -3.97
N ASP A 49 -6.98 -5.40 -3.30
CA ASP A 49 -7.73 -5.12 -2.09
C ASP A 49 -6.82 -5.37 -0.88
N PHE A 50 -6.37 -4.26 -0.28
CA PHE A 50 -5.47 -4.28 0.87
C PHE A 50 -6.05 -5.04 2.08
N TRP A 51 -7.37 -4.99 2.29
CA TRP A 51 -8.02 -5.51 3.49
C TRP A 51 -8.46 -6.97 3.37
N VAL A 52 -8.71 -7.46 2.16
CA VAL A 52 -9.36 -8.77 1.96
C VAL A 52 -8.38 -9.88 1.60
N SER A 53 -7.37 -9.62 0.76
CA SER A 53 -6.20 -10.50 0.53
C SER A 53 -5.37 -9.98 -0.64
N GLY A 54 -4.04 -10.07 -0.50
CA GLY A 54 -3.08 -9.77 -1.57
C GLY A 54 -3.38 -10.53 -2.87
N GLY A 55 -3.36 -9.80 -3.98
CA GLY A 55 -3.56 -10.31 -5.35
C GLY A 55 -2.43 -9.89 -6.27
N CYS A 56 -1.27 -9.55 -5.69
CA CYS A 56 -0.19 -8.93 -6.43
C CYS A 56 0.70 -9.94 -7.16
N PRO A 57 1.26 -9.56 -8.33
CA PRO A 57 2.20 -10.40 -9.04
C PRO A 57 3.44 -10.72 -8.19
N SER A 58 3.66 -12.01 -7.92
CA SER A 58 4.89 -12.60 -7.36
C SER A 58 5.57 -11.80 -6.24
N THR A 59 6.52 -10.93 -6.58
CA THR A 59 7.41 -10.18 -5.65
C THR A 59 6.82 -8.85 -5.19
N GLU A 60 5.62 -8.51 -5.62
CA GLU A 60 4.93 -7.30 -5.22
C GLU A 60 4.04 -7.54 -4.02
N ASN A 61 3.87 -6.49 -3.23
CA ASN A 61 2.97 -6.47 -2.10
C ASN A 61 1.85 -5.47 -2.35
N CYS A 62 0.66 -5.77 -1.83
CA CYS A 62 -0.42 -4.79 -1.83
C CYS A 62 -0.11 -3.69 -0.81
N ALA A 63 0.02 -2.45 -1.28
CA ALA A 63 0.22 -1.28 -0.44
C ALA A 63 -1.12 -0.71 0.03
N LEU A 64 -1.11 0.10 1.10
CA LEU A 64 -2.32 0.74 1.66
C LEU A 64 -3.13 1.54 0.62
N GLY A 65 -2.49 2.02 -0.45
CA GLY A 65 -3.14 2.68 -1.59
C GLY A 65 -3.93 1.77 -2.53
N GLY A 66 -4.00 0.46 -2.27
CA GLY A 66 -4.78 -0.50 -3.06
C GLY A 66 -4.16 -0.80 -4.44
N PHE A 67 -2.85 -0.72 -4.56
CA PHE A 67 -2.11 -1.15 -5.75
C PHE A 67 -0.85 -1.93 -5.39
N CYS A 68 -0.45 -2.80 -6.30
CA CYS A 68 0.71 -3.66 -6.17
C CYS A 68 1.99 -2.87 -6.42
N GLN A 69 2.92 -2.97 -5.49
CA GLN A 69 4.18 -2.24 -5.55
C GLN A 69 5.34 -3.17 -5.21
N GLN A 70 6.43 -3.01 -5.97
CA GLN A 70 7.75 -3.51 -5.57
C GLN A 70 8.36 -2.52 -4.58
N GLY A 71 8.73 -3.01 -3.40
CA GLY A 71 9.38 -2.21 -2.38
C GLY A 71 10.03 -3.09 -1.33
N THR A 72 11.10 -2.60 -0.73
CA THR A 72 11.64 -3.15 0.51
C THR A 72 10.77 -2.65 1.65
N ALA A 73 10.08 -3.58 2.31
CA ALA A 73 9.53 -3.34 3.64
C ALA A 73 10.63 -3.47 4.69
N ASP A 74 10.42 -2.81 5.82
CA ASP A 74 11.16 -3.11 7.03
C ASP A 74 10.94 -4.59 7.41
N PRO A 75 12.00 -5.34 7.78
CA PRO A 75 11.89 -6.76 8.08
C PRO A 75 11.19 -7.07 9.41
N ALA A 76 10.80 -6.05 10.19
CA ALA A 76 10.09 -6.25 11.44
C ALA A 76 8.72 -6.90 11.22
N ASN A 77 8.44 -7.89 12.05
CA ASN A 77 7.10 -8.43 12.20
C ASN A 77 6.20 -7.43 12.95
N LEU A 78 4.89 -7.59 12.83
CA LEU A 78 3.92 -6.81 13.60
C LEU A 78 4.23 -6.84 15.10
N GLU A 79 4.11 -5.68 15.75
CA GLU A 79 4.40 -5.42 17.16
C GLU A 79 5.90 -5.49 17.55
N PHE A 80 6.80 -5.74 16.59
CA PHE A 80 8.25 -5.69 16.83
C PHE A 80 8.84 -4.34 16.43
N GLN A 81 10.00 -4.03 17.02
CA GLN A 81 10.75 -2.83 16.70
C GLN A 81 11.23 -2.88 15.25
N CYS A 82 11.04 -1.78 14.51
CA CYS A 82 11.58 -1.62 13.17
C CYS A 82 13.12 -1.55 13.18
N ALA A 83 13.75 -1.75 12.02
CA ALA A 83 15.18 -1.60 11.87
C ALA A 83 15.62 -0.16 12.22
N SER A 84 16.88 -0.01 12.62
CA SER A 84 17.41 1.28 13.11
C SER A 84 17.46 2.38 12.04
N ASP A 85 17.46 1.99 10.77
CA ASP A 85 17.44 2.87 9.59
C ASP A 85 16.03 3.09 9.03
N ALA A 86 15.00 2.47 9.62
CA ALA A 86 13.62 2.68 9.24
C ALA A 86 13.19 4.13 9.50
N GLN A 87 12.30 4.60 8.63
CA GLN A 87 11.63 5.89 8.74
C GLN A 87 10.19 5.72 9.20
N VAL A 88 9.62 6.78 9.78
CA VAL A 88 8.18 6.80 10.06
C VAL A 88 7.42 6.69 8.75
N GLY A 89 6.51 5.73 8.65
CA GLY A 89 5.76 5.48 7.41
C GLY A 89 6.30 4.33 6.56
N ASP A 90 7.46 3.76 6.90
CA ASP A 90 7.99 2.60 6.16
C ASP A 90 7.05 1.40 6.34
N PRO A 91 6.67 0.71 5.25
CA PRO A 91 5.85 -0.49 5.34
C PRO A 91 6.62 -1.61 6.06
N CYS A 92 5.91 -2.41 6.85
CA CYS A 92 6.48 -3.52 7.63
C CYS A 92 5.45 -4.63 7.81
N GLY A 93 5.82 -5.71 8.49
CA GLY A 93 4.89 -6.81 8.80
C GLY A 93 4.40 -7.50 7.54
N GLU A 94 5.33 -7.85 6.64
CA GLU A 94 5.01 -8.57 5.41
C GLU A 94 4.33 -9.91 5.73
N LEU A 95 3.08 -10.05 5.29
CA LEU A 95 2.35 -11.30 5.36
C LEU A 95 2.41 -11.96 3.98
N SER A 96 3.27 -12.97 3.85
CA SER A 96 3.46 -13.71 2.61
C SER A 96 2.16 -14.41 2.18
N GLY A 97 1.67 -14.13 0.97
CA GLY A 97 0.45 -14.70 0.37
C GLY A 97 0.64 -16.06 -0.32
N GLY A 98 1.78 -16.73 -0.12
CA GLY A 98 2.12 -17.95 -0.83
C GLY A 98 2.57 -17.68 -2.28
N GLN A 99 1.91 -18.29 -3.29
CA GLN A 99 2.28 -18.13 -4.71
C GLN A 99 1.77 -16.84 -5.36
N GLN A 100 0.94 -16.08 -4.66
CA GLN A 100 0.49 -14.75 -5.03
C GLN A 100 1.10 -13.80 -4.02
N GLY A 101 1.62 -12.65 -4.47
CA GLY A 101 2.40 -11.72 -3.66
C GLY A 101 1.71 -11.36 -2.33
N GLY A 102 2.52 -10.98 -1.34
CA GLY A 102 2.03 -10.69 0.00
C GLY A 102 1.29 -9.34 0.11
N PHE A 103 1.13 -8.91 1.34
CA PHE A 103 0.72 -7.54 1.66
C PHE A 103 1.45 -7.07 2.92
N TRP A 104 1.64 -5.76 3.04
CA TRP A 104 2.24 -5.15 4.22
C TRP A 104 1.15 -4.87 5.24
N ALA A 105 1.12 -5.62 6.33
CA ALA A 105 0.06 -5.49 7.33
C ALA A 105 0.27 -4.33 8.30
N GLY A 106 1.44 -3.67 8.26
CA GLY A 106 1.77 -2.61 9.19
C GLY A 106 2.69 -1.54 8.63
N VAL A 107 3.01 -0.60 9.51
CA VAL A 107 3.88 0.54 9.24
C VAL A 107 4.76 0.85 10.45
N CYS A 108 5.97 1.34 10.20
CA CYS A 108 6.85 1.82 11.25
C CYS A 108 6.33 3.14 11.83
N ALA A 109 5.89 3.09 13.09
CA ALA A 109 5.33 4.22 13.82
C ALA A 109 6.00 4.41 15.19
N PRO A 110 6.05 5.64 15.72
CA PRO A 110 6.70 5.93 17.00
C PRO A 110 5.93 5.36 18.19
N VAL A 111 6.61 4.56 19.01
CA VAL A 111 6.16 4.08 20.33
C VAL A 111 7.29 4.33 21.32
N ASP A 112 7.03 5.16 22.33
CA ASP A 112 7.95 5.44 23.45
C ASP A 112 9.42 5.60 23.05
N SER A 113 9.70 6.48 22.08
CA SER A 113 11.03 6.86 21.54
C SER A 113 11.70 5.91 20.53
N ALA A 114 11.05 4.82 20.14
CA ALA A 114 11.51 3.94 19.05
C ALA A 114 10.42 3.74 17.99
N LEU A 115 10.81 3.25 16.81
CA LEU A 115 9.84 2.84 15.78
C LEU A 115 9.47 1.38 15.98
N TYR A 116 8.17 1.11 16.01
CA TYR A 116 7.61 -0.23 16.02
C TYR A 116 6.74 -0.43 14.80
N CYS A 117 6.73 -1.66 14.30
CA CYS A 117 5.84 -2.08 13.25
C CYS A 117 4.43 -2.23 13.82
N VAL A 118 3.58 -1.22 13.63
CA VAL A 118 2.20 -1.24 14.11
C VAL A 118 1.26 -1.70 13.01
N GLN A 119 0.27 -2.51 13.36
CA GLN A 119 -0.72 -3.02 12.42
C GLN A 119 -1.59 -1.87 11.89
N PHE A 120 -1.88 -1.86 10.59
CA PHE A 120 -2.92 -0.99 10.04
C PHE A 120 -4.31 -1.41 10.53
N CYS A 121 -5.18 -0.42 10.73
CA CYS A 121 -6.57 -0.63 11.10
C CYS A 121 -7.48 0.42 10.46
N ARG A 122 -8.75 0.08 10.26
CA ARG A 122 -9.78 1.05 9.90
C ARG A 122 -10.30 1.69 11.18
N LEU A 123 -10.27 3.02 11.26
CA LEU A 123 -10.67 3.80 12.46
C LEU A 123 -12.12 3.57 12.90
N THR A 124 -12.96 3.03 12.02
CA THR A 124 -14.38 2.74 12.28
C THR A 124 -14.67 1.26 12.49
N GLU A 125 -13.66 0.39 12.42
CA GLU A 125 -13.79 -1.05 12.58
C GLU A 125 -12.86 -1.56 13.70
N ASP A 126 -13.11 -2.80 14.13
CA ASP A 126 -12.31 -3.47 15.16
C ASP A 126 -11.32 -4.44 14.48
N ASP A 127 -10.36 -3.85 13.76
CA ASP A 127 -9.34 -4.60 13.00
C ASP A 127 -8.11 -4.98 13.83
N CYS A 128 -7.94 -4.34 14.98
CA CYS A 128 -6.75 -4.50 15.80
C CYS A 128 -6.76 -5.84 16.50
N PHE A 129 -5.72 -6.66 16.26
CA PHE A 129 -5.56 -7.91 17.00
C PHE A 129 -5.33 -7.65 18.50
N THR A 130 -4.57 -6.60 18.82
CA THR A 130 -4.40 -6.05 20.16
C THR A 130 -4.51 -4.53 20.14
N GLY A 131 -4.92 -3.95 21.27
CA GLY A 131 -4.95 -2.49 21.44
C GLY A 131 -6.17 -1.81 20.84
N THR A 132 -5.99 -0.55 20.47
CA THR A 132 -7.03 0.33 19.89
C THR A 132 -6.54 0.96 18.61
N CYS A 133 -7.44 1.11 17.64
CA CYS A 133 -7.13 1.82 16.41
C CYS A 133 -7.02 3.33 16.67
N GLN A 134 -5.87 3.92 16.35
CA GLN A 134 -5.58 5.33 16.57
C GLN A 134 -5.08 6.00 15.29
N ASP A 135 -5.52 7.24 15.04
CA ASP A 135 -5.01 8.07 13.95
C ASP A 135 -3.67 8.69 14.36
N THR A 136 -2.61 7.90 14.27
CA THR A 136 -1.24 8.31 14.61
C THR A 136 -0.37 8.55 13.38
N LEU A 137 -0.86 8.15 12.21
CA LEU A 137 -0.17 8.29 10.93
C LEU A 137 -0.54 9.60 10.22
N GLY A 138 -1.51 10.36 10.75
CA GLY A 138 -2.03 11.55 10.10
C GLY A 138 -2.82 11.22 8.84
N LEU A 139 -3.34 10.00 8.75
CA LEU A 139 -4.13 9.49 7.62
C LEU A 139 -5.64 9.59 7.90
N GLY A 140 -6.04 10.28 8.98
CA GLY A 140 -7.41 10.34 9.51
C GLY A 140 -8.53 10.71 8.53
N ASP A 141 -8.22 11.39 7.42
CA ASP A 141 -9.20 11.69 6.37
C ASP A 141 -9.53 10.47 5.49
N GLU A 142 -8.68 9.44 5.51
CA GLU A 142 -8.85 8.17 4.77
C GLU A 142 -9.45 7.06 5.64
N GLY A 143 -9.70 7.32 6.93
CA GLY A 143 -10.30 6.34 7.84
C GLY A 143 -9.35 5.21 8.25
N VAL A 144 -8.03 5.40 8.10
CA VAL A 144 -6.99 4.43 8.47
C VAL A 144 -6.16 4.94 9.64
N GLY A 145 -5.82 4.04 10.56
CA GLY A 145 -4.93 4.28 11.70
C GLY A 145 -3.94 3.14 11.91
N GLY A 146 -3.24 3.19 13.05
CA GLY A 146 -2.39 2.11 13.56
C GLY A 146 -2.95 1.53 14.87
N CYS A 147 -2.67 0.27 15.15
CA CYS A 147 -3.03 -0.38 16.41
C CYS A 147 -1.97 -0.15 17.50
N PHE A 148 -2.41 0.34 18.66
CA PHE A 148 -1.59 0.63 19.85
C PHE A 148 -2.24 0.11 21.13
#